data_AF-A0A2E2D6D5-F1
#
_entry.id   AF-A0A2E2D6D5-F1
#
_cell.length_a   1.000
_cell.length_b   1.000
_cell.length_c   1.000
_cell.angle_alpha   90.00
_cell.angle_beta   90.00
_cell.angle_gamma   90.00
#
_symmetry.space_group_name_H-M   'P 1'
#
loop_
_entity.id
_entity.type
_entity.pdbx_description
1 polymer ?
#
loop_
_entity_poly.entity_id
_entity_poly.type
_entity_poly.pdbx_seq_one_letter_code
_entity_poly.pdbx_strand_id
1 'polypeptide(L)'
;MAIIAKEDVPEKFDVCFIDCDLIKYRSSFAAEKTYWHLYDAEGNHIDRFDSAKAAKDHLQELEEFLMVDTAGYYKEPEKVVGERGQALNACDLIIEHIKKNCPADEYKLHLTGNDTYRLSISTIHKYKGSREKMEKPRWIDAVTEHLMQTHGAKPVDYIECDDVLSVGLWSCYRKGLKAVAANLDKDVYQAPLHHYDWVKDQFRYITPEEGLEWLFIQTLAGDMSVDNYEGVPGIGKVKAKKILEGCTTERQMYDKSVEAYRNYFGDEYTYTTWDGKEVTKTAEEIMLENLRLAYMWRKKGEEYQIPKEE
;
A
#
# COMPACT_ATOMS: atom_id res chain seq x y z
N MET A 1 -12.26 11.06 -5.17
CA MET A 1 -10.82 11.17 -5.48
C MET A 1 -10.53 11.01 -6.97
N ALA A 2 -10.66 12.11 -7.71
CA ALA A 2 -10.36 12.16 -9.14
C ALA A 2 -8.83 12.33 -9.38
N ILE A 3 -8.37 11.99 -10.59
CA ILE A 3 -7.04 12.41 -11.06
C ILE A 3 -7.18 13.87 -11.48
N ILE A 4 -6.23 14.71 -11.10
CA ILE A 4 -6.20 16.11 -11.55
C ILE A 4 -5.27 16.25 -12.76
N ALA A 5 -5.57 17.23 -13.62
CA ALA A 5 -4.74 17.51 -14.78
C ALA A 5 -3.40 18.11 -14.33
N LYS A 6 -2.33 17.94 -15.13
CA LYS A 6 -0.98 18.35 -14.72
C LYS A 6 -0.85 19.87 -14.59
N GLU A 7 -1.65 20.60 -15.37
CA GLU A 7 -1.82 22.05 -15.31
C GLU A 7 -2.49 22.56 -14.03
N ASP A 8 -3.25 21.72 -13.32
CA ASP A 8 -3.88 22.06 -12.03
C ASP A 8 -2.94 21.80 -10.85
N VAL A 9 -1.79 21.16 -11.08
CA VAL A 9 -0.77 20.89 -10.07
C VAL A 9 0.08 22.14 -9.87
N PRO A 10 0.37 22.55 -8.62
CA PRO A 10 1.30 23.64 -8.37
C PRO A 10 2.66 23.43 -9.05
N GLU A 11 3.19 24.46 -9.72
CA GLU A 11 4.53 24.42 -10.33
C GLU A 11 5.63 24.10 -9.30
N LYS A 12 5.39 24.46 -8.03
CA LYS A 12 6.28 24.19 -6.90
C LYS A 12 5.48 24.03 -5.60
N PHE A 13 5.92 23.10 -4.77
CA PHE A 13 5.40 22.83 -3.42
C PHE A 13 6.30 23.45 -2.35
N ASP A 14 5.73 23.75 -1.19
CA ASP A 14 6.51 24.10 0.00
C ASP A 14 7.21 22.85 0.56
N VAL A 15 6.51 21.71 0.57
CA VAL A 15 7.04 20.44 1.11
C VAL A 15 6.61 19.25 0.25
N CYS A 16 7.56 18.40 -0.11
CA CYS A 16 7.31 17.08 -0.69
C CYS A 16 7.68 15.98 0.33
N PHE A 17 6.69 15.23 0.78
CA PHE A 17 6.90 14.02 1.58
C PHE A 17 7.05 12.82 0.66
N ILE A 18 8.06 11.99 0.88
CA ILE A 18 8.37 10.83 0.04
C ILE A 18 8.36 9.58 0.91
N ASP A 19 7.45 8.66 0.59
CA ASP A 19 7.48 7.31 1.14
C ASP A 19 8.53 6.48 0.43
N CYS A 20 9.54 6.05 1.19
CA CYS A 20 10.66 5.29 0.64
C CYS A 20 10.47 3.77 0.74
N ASP A 21 9.39 3.27 1.34
CA ASP A 21 9.20 1.82 1.51
C ASP A 21 9.03 1.12 0.16
N LEU A 22 8.15 1.60 -0.70
CA LEU A 22 8.00 1.01 -2.04
C LEU A 22 9.17 1.36 -2.98
N ILE A 23 9.91 2.43 -2.71
CA ILE A 23 11.15 2.76 -3.42
C ILE A 23 12.22 1.71 -3.12
N LYS A 24 12.47 1.35 -1.84
CA LYS A 24 13.48 0.33 -1.51
C LYS A 24 13.18 -1.02 -2.15
N TYR A 25 11.92 -1.45 -2.13
CA TYR A 25 11.53 -2.73 -2.73
C TYR A 25 11.66 -2.69 -4.26
N ARG A 26 11.08 -1.69 -4.92
CA ARG A 26 11.15 -1.58 -6.39
C ARG A 26 12.57 -1.46 -6.91
N SER A 27 13.42 -0.68 -6.25
CA SER A 27 14.83 -0.51 -6.63
C SER A 27 15.61 -1.81 -6.46
N SER A 28 15.34 -2.55 -5.38
CA SER A 28 16.01 -3.83 -5.13
C SER A 28 15.58 -4.90 -6.13
N PHE A 29 14.27 -4.99 -6.42
CA PHE A 29 13.76 -5.91 -7.44
C PHE A 29 14.21 -5.54 -8.86
N ALA A 30 14.49 -4.27 -9.16
CA ALA A 30 15.01 -3.87 -10.46
C ALA A 30 16.39 -4.50 -10.79
N ALA A 31 17.14 -4.93 -9.76
CA ALA A 31 18.38 -5.67 -9.92
C ALA A 31 18.18 -7.19 -9.95
N GLU A 32 16.96 -7.71 -9.80
CA GLU A 32 16.66 -9.14 -9.92
C GLU A 32 15.92 -9.41 -11.23
N LYS A 33 16.37 -10.43 -11.96
CA LYS A 33 15.68 -10.91 -13.17
C LYS A 33 15.29 -12.36 -12.99
N THR A 34 14.06 -12.69 -13.35
CA THR A 34 13.60 -14.08 -13.42
C THR A 34 13.57 -14.49 -14.87
N TYR A 35 14.44 -15.42 -15.24
CA TYR A 35 14.39 -16.09 -16.52
C TYR A 35 13.58 -17.37 -16.41
N TRP A 36 12.99 -17.80 -17.52
CA TRP A 36 12.16 -19.00 -17.59
C TRP A 36 12.78 -19.97 -18.57
N HIS A 37 13.27 -21.09 -18.05
CA HIS A 37 13.81 -22.18 -18.83
C HIS A 37 12.67 -23.08 -19.28
N LEU A 38 12.55 -23.29 -20.58
CA LEU A 38 11.58 -24.20 -21.17
C LEU A 38 12.23 -25.57 -21.38
N TYR A 39 11.52 -26.62 -21.02
CA TYR A 39 11.92 -28.01 -21.23
C TYR A 39 10.81 -28.77 -21.97
N ASP A 40 11.20 -29.74 -22.78
CA ASP A 40 10.25 -30.71 -23.35
C ASP A 40 9.81 -31.77 -22.32
N ALA A 41 8.96 -32.69 -22.76
CA ALA A 41 8.43 -33.76 -21.91
C ALA A 41 9.51 -34.75 -21.42
N GLU A 42 10.61 -34.87 -22.16
CA GLU A 42 11.76 -35.70 -21.83
C GLU A 42 12.76 -34.99 -20.90
N GLY A 43 12.57 -33.70 -20.64
CA GLY A 43 13.42 -32.87 -19.79
C GLY A 43 14.63 -32.27 -20.52
N ASN A 44 14.65 -32.25 -21.85
CA ASN A 44 15.68 -31.55 -22.60
C ASN A 44 15.41 -30.04 -22.54
N HIS A 45 16.47 -29.26 -22.32
CA HIS A 45 16.38 -27.81 -22.33
C HIS A 45 16.15 -27.31 -23.76
N ILE A 46 15.08 -26.54 -23.95
CA ILE A 46 14.68 -25.98 -25.25
C ILE A 46 15.25 -24.58 -25.43
N ASP A 47 14.88 -23.66 -24.54
CA ASP A 47 15.37 -22.27 -24.57
C ASP A 47 15.17 -21.56 -23.22
N ARG A 48 15.64 -20.32 -23.13
CA ARG A 48 15.54 -19.45 -21.96
C ARG A 48 14.90 -18.12 -22.34
N PHE A 49 13.83 -17.77 -21.64
CA PHE A 49 13.04 -16.57 -21.90
C PHE A 49 13.18 -15.56 -20.76
N ASP A 50 12.99 -14.27 -21.08
CA ASP A 50 13.02 -13.17 -20.10
C ASP A 50 11.74 -13.03 -19.28
N SER A 51 10.68 -13.78 -19.63
CA SER A 51 9.39 -13.74 -18.98
C SER A 51 8.59 -15.03 -19.17
N ALA A 52 7.71 -15.33 -18.21
CA ALA A 52 6.80 -16.47 -18.30
C ALA A 52 5.86 -16.36 -19.50
N LYS A 53 5.56 -15.13 -19.92
CA LYS A 53 4.73 -14.83 -21.09
C LYS A 53 5.49 -15.17 -22.37
N ALA A 54 6.74 -14.71 -22.53
CA ALA A 54 7.54 -15.04 -23.72
C ALA A 54 7.73 -16.56 -23.89
N ALA A 55 7.98 -17.28 -22.79
CA ALA A 55 8.04 -18.75 -22.83
C ALA A 55 6.71 -19.39 -23.25
N LYS A 56 5.57 -18.83 -22.80
CA LYS A 56 4.23 -19.31 -23.18
C LYS A 56 3.91 -19.00 -24.64
N ASP A 57 4.23 -17.80 -25.10
CA ASP A 57 3.99 -17.37 -26.47
C ASP A 57 4.83 -18.24 -27.43
N HIS A 58 6.07 -18.58 -27.07
CA HIS A 58 6.90 -19.52 -27.82
C HIS A 58 6.30 -20.94 -27.87
N LEU A 59 5.79 -21.47 -26.74
CA LEU A 59 5.09 -22.76 -26.73
C LEU A 59 3.91 -22.80 -27.70
N GLN A 60 3.12 -21.73 -27.70
CA GLN A 60 1.99 -21.59 -28.62
C GLN A 60 2.47 -21.54 -30.07
N GLU A 61 3.59 -20.87 -30.36
CA GLU A 61 4.18 -20.85 -31.70
C GLU A 61 4.66 -22.24 -32.16
N LEU A 62 5.28 -23.03 -31.26
CA LEU A 62 5.69 -24.40 -31.55
C LEU A 62 4.48 -25.29 -31.93
N GLU A 63 3.39 -25.17 -31.18
CA GLU A 63 2.16 -25.92 -31.42
C GLU A 63 1.47 -25.47 -32.73
N GLU A 64 1.27 -24.17 -32.93
CA GLU A 64 0.46 -23.63 -34.03
C GLU A 64 1.19 -23.59 -35.38
N PHE A 65 2.49 -23.25 -35.39
CA PHE A 65 3.23 -23.06 -36.64
C PHE A 65 4.12 -24.23 -37.00
N LEU A 66 4.69 -24.91 -36.01
CA LEU A 66 5.58 -26.05 -36.23
C LEU A 66 4.89 -27.40 -36.03
N MET A 67 3.62 -27.41 -35.60
CA MET A 67 2.81 -28.61 -35.35
C MET A 67 3.53 -29.58 -34.38
N VAL A 68 4.29 -29.04 -33.44
CA VAL A 68 4.97 -29.81 -32.39
C VAL A 68 3.95 -30.16 -31.31
N ASP A 69 3.89 -31.42 -30.91
CA ASP A 69 3.14 -31.82 -29.72
C ASP A 69 3.87 -31.31 -28.47
N THR A 70 3.38 -30.20 -27.91
CA THR A 70 3.94 -29.59 -26.70
C THR A 70 3.34 -30.18 -25.43
N ALA A 71 2.56 -31.28 -25.51
CA ALA A 71 2.05 -31.96 -24.32
C ALA A 71 3.21 -32.40 -23.42
N GLY A 72 3.14 -32.04 -22.14
CA GLY A 72 4.16 -32.39 -21.15
C GLY A 72 5.34 -31.42 -21.06
N TYR A 73 5.42 -30.40 -21.93
CA TYR A 73 6.41 -29.34 -21.80
C TYR A 73 6.18 -28.57 -20.49
N TYR A 74 7.27 -28.15 -19.85
CA TYR A 74 7.21 -27.43 -18.59
C TYR A 74 8.26 -26.33 -18.52
N LYS A 75 8.05 -25.38 -17.61
CA LYS A 75 8.94 -24.24 -17.42
C LYS A 75 9.43 -24.14 -15.97
N GLU A 76 10.70 -23.81 -15.80
CA GLU A 76 11.31 -23.60 -14.49
C GLU A 76 11.87 -22.17 -14.39
N PRO A 77 11.66 -21.48 -13.25
CA PRO A 77 12.20 -20.15 -13.04
C PRO A 77 13.66 -20.19 -12.56
N GLU A 78 14.51 -19.37 -13.17
CA GLU A 78 15.88 -19.06 -12.71
C GLU A 78 15.91 -17.61 -12.24
N LYS A 79 16.13 -17.38 -10.93
CA LYS A 79 16.36 -16.04 -10.40
C LYS A 79 17.84 -15.69 -10.53
N VAL A 80 18.13 -14.66 -11.32
CA VAL A 80 19.47 -14.08 -11.47
C VAL A 80 19.51 -12.74 -10.76
N VAL A 81 20.45 -12.62 -9.82
CA VAL A 81 20.65 -11.42 -9.02
C VAL A 81 21.77 -10.58 -9.62
N GLY A 82 21.45 -9.36 -10.03
CA GLY A 82 22.37 -8.37 -10.55
C GLY A 82 23.24 -7.72 -9.46
N GLU A 83 24.02 -6.73 -9.87
CA GLU A 83 24.98 -6.08 -8.98
C GLU A 83 24.32 -5.05 -8.06
N ARG A 84 24.91 -4.85 -6.87
CA ARG A 84 24.47 -3.83 -5.90
C ARG A 84 24.29 -2.45 -6.56
N GLY A 85 25.22 -2.04 -7.42
CA GLY A 85 25.19 -0.72 -8.07
C GLY A 85 23.94 -0.50 -8.93
N GLN A 86 23.38 -1.56 -9.53
CA GLN A 86 22.16 -1.46 -10.33
C GLN A 86 20.94 -1.12 -9.45
N ALA A 87 20.85 -1.74 -8.27
CA ALA A 87 19.78 -1.45 -7.31
C ALA A 87 19.88 -0.02 -6.75
N LEU A 88 21.10 0.45 -6.44
CA LEU A 88 21.32 1.81 -5.95
C LEU A 88 20.98 2.86 -7.02
N ASN A 89 21.42 2.64 -8.27
CA ASN A 89 21.11 3.53 -9.38
C ASN A 89 19.60 3.58 -9.68
N ALA A 90 18.89 2.45 -9.57
CA ALA A 90 17.43 2.43 -9.70
C ALA A 90 16.75 3.29 -8.61
N CYS A 91 17.27 3.25 -7.38
CA CYS A 91 16.80 4.10 -6.28
C CYS A 91 17.01 5.58 -6.59
N ASP A 92 18.22 5.95 -7.04
CA ASP A 92 18.56 7.33 -7.39
C ASP A 92 17.63 7.88 -8.48
N LEU A 93 17.42 7.11 -9.55
CA LEU A 93 16.54 7.49 -10.66
C LEU A 93 15.08 7.70 -10.22
N ILE A 94 14.56 6.89 -9.28
CA ILE A 94 13.21 7.08 -8.74
C ILE A 94 13.14 8.38 -7.94
N ILE A 95 14.11 8.65 -7.06
CA ILE A 95 14.13 9.88 -6.26
C ILE A 95 14.27 11.12 -7.16
N GLU A 96 15.15 11.07 -8.15
CA GLU A 96 15.31 12.15 -9.14
C GLU A 96 14.02 12.39 -9.93
N HIS A 97 13.33 11.31 -10.34
CA HIS A 97 12.05 11.40 -11.04
C HIS A 97 10.97 12.07 -10.17
N ILE A 98 10.88 11.69 -8.90
CA ILE A 98 9.95 12.31 -7.94
C ILE A 98 10.29 13.80 -7.77
N LYS A 99 11.56 14.14 -7.51
CA LYS A 99 11.99 15.55 -7.32
C LYS A 99 11.73 16.41 -8.55
N LYS A 100 11.89 15.84 -9.75
CA LYS A 100 11.61 16.50 -11.02
C LYS A 100 10.11 16.80 -11.21
N ASN A 101 9.24 15.85 -10.87
CA ASN A 101 7.78 16.02 -11.05
C ASN A 101 7.10 16.72 -9.86
N CYS A 102 7.73 16.71 -8.69
CA CYS A 102 7.31 17.42 -7.50
C CYS A 102 8.41 18.39 -7.02
N PRO A 103 8.69 19.49 -7.74
CA PRO A 103 9.62 20.51 -7.27
C PRO A 103 9.16 21.06 -5.91
N ALA A 104 10.04 21.06 -4.91
CA ALA A 104 9.70 21.53 -3.57
C ALA A 104 10.85 22.28 -2.88
N ASP A 105 10.52 23.18 -1.95
CA ASP A 105 11.51 23.85 -1.09
C ASP A 105 12.13 22.89 -0.08
N GLU A 106 11.34 21.96 0.45
CA GLU A 106 11.78 20.93 1.39
C GLU A 106 11.35 19.54 0.95
N TYR A 107 12.26 18.57 1.03
CA TYR A 107 11.98 17.15 0.82
C TYR A 107 12.11 16.37 2.13
N LYS A 108 11.08 15.58 2.46
CA LYS A 108 11.02 14.76 3.68
C LYS A 108 10.86 13.29 3.31
N LEU A 109 11.95 12.55 3.41
CA LEU A 109 11.99 11.13 3.09
C LEU A 109 11.84 10.30 4.36
N HIS A 110 10.94 9.32 4.34
CA HIS A 110 10.65 8.47 5.49
C HIS A 110 10.63 6.99 5.11
N LEU A 111 10.94 6.13 6.09
CA LEU A 111 10.96 4.68 5.98
C LEU A 111 10.23 4.09 7.18
N THR A 112 9.36 3.10 6.98
CA THR A 112 8.78 2.35 8.09
C THR A 112 9.85 1.56 8.83
N GLY A 113 9.78 1.56 10.16
CA GLY A 113 10.59 0.76 11.05
C GLY A 113 10.24 -0.73 11.01
N ASN A 114 10.66 -1.45 12.05
CA ASN A 114 10.44 -2.90 12.14
C ASN A 114 9.21 -3.28 12.96
N ASP A 115 8.57 -2.31 13.62
CA ASP A 115 7.43 -2.51 14.50
C ASP A 115 6.31 -1.51 14.20
N THR A 116 5.11 -1.83 14.69
CA THR A 116 3.92 -1.00 14.52
C THR A 116 2.95 -1.28 15.63
N TYR A 117 2.33 -0.23 16.17
CA TYR A 117 1.26 -0.35 17.15
C TYR A 117 0.05 -1.14 16.61
N ARG A 118 -0.11 -1.26 15.29
CA ARG A 118 -1.21 -2.01 14.66
C ARG A 118 -1.22 -3.49 15.08
N LEU A 119 -0.06 -4.07 15.41
CA LEU A 119 0.04 -5.45 15.92
C LEU A 119 -0.66 -5.63 17.28
N SER A 120 -0.67 -4.61 18.14
CA SER A 120 -1.34 -4.69 19.45
C SER A 120 -2.86 -4.51 19.36
N ILE A 121 -3.33 -3.93 18.26
CA ILE A 121 -4.77 -3.72 17.98
C ILE A 121 -5.37 -4.96 17.32
N SER A 122 -4.64 -5.58 16.40
CA SER A 122 -5.15 -6.68 15.59
C SER A 122 -5.41 -7.93 16.43
N THR A 123 -6.66 -8.39 16.45
CA THR A 123 -7.07 -9.61 17.16
C THR A 123 -7.68 -10.64 16.21
N ILE A 124 -8.43 -10.23 15.19
CA ILE A 124 -9.09 -11.15 14.23
C ILE A 124 -8.06 -11.84 13.35
N HIS A 125 -7.18 -11.05 12.76
CA HIS A 125 -6.11 -11.50 11.88
C HIS A 125 -4.80 -10.87 12.32
N LYS A 126 -3.70 -11.60 12.17
CA LYS A 126 -2.37 -11.04 12.42
C LYS A 126 -2.09 -9.97 11.36
N TYR A 127 -2.01 -8.71 11.77
CA TYR A 127 -1.76 -7.59 10.86
C TYR A 127 -0.49 -7.83 10.03
N LYS A 128 -0.59 -7.62 8.70
CA LYS A 128 0.48 -7.93 7.71
C LYS A 128 1.06 -9.35 7.80
N GLY A 129 0.36 -10.31 8.41
CA GLY A 129 0.84 -11.68 8.61
C GLY A 129 1.10 -12.47 7.33
N SER A 130 0.43 -12.11 6.23
CA SER A 130 0.69 -12.68 4.90
C SER A 130 2.09 -12.35 4.36
N ARG A 131 2.70 -11.26 4.84
CA ARG A 131 4.02 -10.77 4.37
C ARG A 131 5.19 -11.57 4.92
N GLU A 132 5.01 -12.33 6.00
CA GLU A 132 6.09 -13.13 6.63
C GLU A 132 6.67 -14.21 5.70
N LYS A 133 5.87 -14.63 4.70
CA LYS A 133 6.26 -15.65 3.72
C LYS A 133 6.89 -15.08 2.45
N MET A 134 6.93 -13.75 2.30
CA MET A 134 7.48 -13.12 1.10
C MET A 134 9.01 -13.06 1.15
N GLU A 135 9.65 -13.54 0.08
CA GLU A 135 11.09 -13.44 -0.07
C GLU A 135 11.49 -11.97 -0.29
N LYS A 136 12.43 -11.48 0.52
CA LYS A 136 12.98 -10.12 0.37
C LYS A 136 14.03 -10.11 -0.74
N PRO A 137 14.09 -9.04 -1.56
CA PRO A 137 15.11 -8.94 -2.60
C PRO A 137 16.51 -8.78 -2.00
N ARG A 138 17.53 -9.27 -2.70
CA ARG A 138 18.92 -9.39 -2.24
C ARG A 138 19.49 -8.09 -1.68
N TRP A 139 19.23 -6.98 -2.37
CA TRP A 139 19.87 -5.69 -2.09
C TRP A 139 19.03 -4.76 -1.20
N ILE A 140 17.96 -5.27 -0.55
CA ILE A 140 17.03 -4.44 0.24
C ILE A 140 17.74 -3.64 1.34
N ASP A 141 18.67 -4.25 2.07
CA ASP A 141 19.40 -3.60 3.15
C ASP A 141 20.35 -2.53 2.60
N ALA A 142 21.04 -2.83 1.49
CA ALA A 142 21.95 -1.89 0.84
C ALA A 142 21.21 -0.66 0.26
N VAL A 143 20.02 -0.85 -0.31
CA VAL A 143 19.18 0.24 -0.80
C VAL A 143 18.60 1.06 0.37
N THR A 144 18.21 0.40 1.47
CA THR A 144 17.73 1.07 2.68
C THR A 144 18.83 1.96 3.28
N GLU A 145 20.05 1.44 3.40
CA GLU A 145 21.21 2.22 3.86
C GLU A 145 21.49 3.41 2.93
N HIS A 146 21.43 3.21 1.61
CA HIS A 146 21.64 4.27 0.62
C HIS A 146 20.59 5.38 0.71
N LEU A 147 19.31 5.02 0.89
CA LEU A 147 18.24 5.99 1.13
C LEU A 147 18.52 6.85 2.38
N MET A 148 19.02 6.24 3.46
CA MET A 148 19.33 6.94 4.70
C MET A 148 20.58 7.83 4.58
N GLN A 149 21.69 7.29 4.06
CA GLN A 149 22.98 7.96 4.05
C GLN A 149 23.11 9.00 2.92
N THR A 150 22.57 8.70 1.73
CA THR A 150 22.71 9.54 0.54
C THR A 150 21.54 10.50 0.38
N HIS A 151 20.31 10.02 0.58
CA HIS A 151 19.10 10.83 0.37
C HIS A 151 18.50 11.40 1.66
N GLY A 152 19.05 11.04 2.83
CA GLY A 152 18.62 11.58 4.13
C GLY A 152 17.28 11.03 4.63
N ALA A 153 16.87 9.84 4.15
CA ALA A 153 15.65 9.19 4.62
C ALA A 153 15.71 8.88 6.11
N LYS A 154 14.63 9.19 6.83
CA LYS A 154 14.54 8.99 8.27
C LYS A 154 13.65 7.80 8.60
N PRO A 155 14.16 6.75 9.27
CA PRO A 155 13.32 5.69 9.77
C PRO A 155 12.37 6.24 10.83
N VAL A 156 11.17 5.68 10.90
CA VAL A 156 10.18 5.97 11.92
C VAL A 156 10.04 4.74 12.83
N ASP A 157 9.74 4.99 14.10
CA ASP A 157 9.69 3.97 15.15
C ASP A 157 8.25 3.79 15.61
N TYR A 158 7.80 2.53 15.78
CA TYR A 158 6.49 2.14 16.30
C TYR A 158 5.25 2.55 15.48
N ILE A 159 5.44 3.33 14.41
CA ILE A 159 4.42 3.78 13.47
C ILE A 159 4.88 3.51 12.03
N GLU A 160 3.96 3.67 11.08
CA GLU A 160 4.29 3.47 9.66
C GLU A 160 4.65 4.79 8.99
N CYS A 161 5.36 4.69 7.86
CA CYS A 161 5.70 5.83 7.03
C CYS A 161 4.45 6.64 6.65
N ASP A 162 3.36 5.94 6.35
CA ASP A 162 2.06 6.51 6.00
C ASP A 162 1.47 7.41 7.10
N ASP A 163 1.64 7.05 8.38
CA ASP A 163 1.23 7.89 9.52
C ASP A 163 2.00 9.21 9.53
N VAL A 164 3.32 9.18 9.28
CA VAL A 164 4.16 10.38 9.27
C VAL A 164 3.84 11.30 8.10
N LEU A 165 3.63 10.72 6.92
CA LEU A 165 3.18 11.45 5.74
C LEU A 165 1.84 12.13 6.00
N SER A 166 0.85 11.39 6.53
CA SER A 166 -0.47 11.92 6.86
C SER A 166 -0.40 13.08 7.86
N VAL A 167 0.35 12.93 8.97
CA VAL A 167 0.56 14.00 9.95
C VAL A 167 1.21 15.23 9.30
N GLY A 168 2.18 15.02 8.41
CA GLY A 168 2.86 16.06 7.65
C GLY A 168 1.91 16.86 6.76
N LEU A 169 1.08 16.17 5.99
CA LEU A 169 0.06 16.76 5.11
C LEU A 169 -0.98 17.55 5.90
N TRP A 170 -1.53 16.99 6.98
CA TRP A 170 -2.47 17.69 7.86
C TRP A 170 -1.85 18.95 8.50
N SER A 171 -0.58 18.89 8.88
CA SER A 171 0.16 20.05 9.38
C SER A 171 0.28 21.15 8.34
N CYS A 172 0.60 20.79 7.09
CA CYS A 172 0.68 21.73 5.97
C CYS A 172 -0.68 22.34 5.65
N TYR A 173 -1.73 21.51 5.59
CA TYR A 173 -3.10 21.94 5.34
C TYR A 173 -3.56 23.00 6.36
N ARG A 174 -3.36 22.74 7.66
CA ARG A 174 -3.69 23.68 8.74
C ARG A 174 -2.90 25.00 8.69
N LYS A 175 -1.73 25.01 8.04
CA LYS A 175 -0.88 26.19 7.87
C LYS A 175 -1.09 26.89 6.53
N GLY A 176 -1.94 26.36 5.65
CA GLY A 176 -2.13 26.88 4.30
C GLY A 176 -0.93 26.65 3.37
N LEU A 177 -0.08 25.66 3.65
CA LEU A 177 1.07 25.31 2.81
C LEU A 177 0.67 24.32 1.71
N LYS A 178 1.28 24.48 0.53
CA LYS A 178 1.19 23.55 -0.58
C LYS A 178 2.12 22.37 -0.31
N ALA A 179 1.56 21.19 -0.09
CA ALA A 179 2.34 19.98 0.07
C ALA A 179 1.84 18.85 -0.82
N VAL A 180 2.75 17.91 -1.07
CA VAL A 180 2.49 16.68 -1.83
C VAL A 180 3.09 15.46 -1.12
N ALA A 181 2.35 14.36 -1.08
CA ALA A 181 2.90 13.05 -0.76
C ALA A 181 3.20 12.28 -2.05
N ALA A 182 4.47 11.95 -2.28
CA ALA A 182 4.89 11.00 -3.30
C ALA A 182 4.89 9.60 -2.69
N ASN A 183 3.80 8.86 -2.89
CA ASN A 183 3.61 7.50 -2.41
C ASN A 183 2.90 6.67 -3.48
N LEU A 184 2.82 5.35 -3.28
CA LEU A 184 1.92 4.50 -4.05
C LEU A 184 0.85 3.84 -3.18
N ASP A 185 0.96 3.96 -1.85
CA ASP A 185 0.00 3.43 -0.91
C ASP A 185 -1.22 4.37 -0.78
N LYS A 186 -2.41 3.78 -0.84
CA LYS A 186 -3.66 4.52 -0.84
C LYS A 186 -4.13 4.85 0.58
N ASP A 187 -3.48 4.35 1.62
CA ASP A 187 -3.85 4.65 3.01
C ASP A 187 -3.68 6.14 3.33
N VAL A 188 -2.61 6.76 2.82
CA VAL A 188 -2.36 8.20 2.99
C VAL A 188 -3.42 9.06 2.31
N TYR A 189 -4.27 8.50 1.44
CA TYR A 189 -5.40 9.25 0.86
C TYR A 189 -6.43 9.70 1.90
N GLN A 190 -6.29 9.28 3.17
CA GLN A 190 -7.01 9.88 4.30
C GLN A 190 -6.56 11.33 4.62
N ALA A 191 -5.39 11.75 4.14
CA ALA A 191 -4.84 13.07 4.40
C ALA A 191 -5.11 14.04 3.23
N PRO A 192 -5.38 15.33 3.52
CA PRO A 192 -5.69 16.33 2.49
C PRO A 192 -4.44 16.71 1.68
N LEU A 193 -4.65 17.56 0.67
CA LEU A 193 -3.65 18.10 -0.26
C LEU A 193 -3.29 17.14 -1.41
N HIS A 194 -2.11 17.31 -1.99
CA HIS A 194 -1.72 16.62 -3.21
C HIS A 194 -1.12 15.25 -2.92
N HIS A 195 -1.40 14.30 -3.80
CA HIS A 195 -0.84 12.95 -3.79
C HIS A 195 -0.32 12.63 -5.18
N TYR A 196 0.89 12.07 -5.26
CA TYR A 196 1.59 11.78 -6.51
C TYR A 196 1.95 10.29 -6.60
N ASP A 197 1.30 9.58 -7.53
CA ASP A 197 1.66 8.23 -7.94
C ASP A 197 2.79 8.31 -8.97
N TRP A 198 4.02 8.17 -8.50
CA TRP A 198 5.24 8.29 -9.30
C TRP A 198 5.50 7.11 -10.24
N VAL A 199 4.68 6.04 -10.19
CA VAL A 199 4.73 4.95 -11.17
C VAL A 199 3.84 5.27 -12.35
N LYS A 200 2.65 5.84 -12.10
CA LYS A 200 1.68 6.20 -13.13
C LYS A 200 1.85 7.62 -13.67
N ASP A 201 2.70 8.43 -13.04
CA ASP A 201 2.83 9.87 -13.26
C ASP A 201 1.47 10.60 -13.12
N GLN A 202 0.76 10.33 -12.03
CA GLN A 202 -0.60 10.84 -11.80
C GLN A 202 -0.71 11.61 -10.49
N PHE A 203 -1.41 12.75 -10.53
CA PHE A 203 -1.69 13.56 -9.37
C PHE A 203 -3.15 13.45 -8.93
N ARG A 204 -3.37 13.64 -7.64
CA ARG A 204 -4.69 13.83 -7.02
C ARG A 204 -4.61 14.99 -6.06
N TYR A 205 -5.72 15.69 -5.89
CA TYR A 205 -5.95 16.56 -4.75
C TYR A 205 -7.07 15.95 -3.90
N ILE A 206 -6.84 15.86 -2.59
CA ILE A 206 -7.78 15.27 -1.65
C ILE A 206 -8.22 16.34 -0.66
N THR A 207 -9.53 16.47 -0.46
CA THR A 207 -10.09 17.33 0.60
C THR A 207 -10.18 16.58 1.93
N PRO A 208 -10.27 17.28 3.08
CA PRO A 208 -10.53 16.63 4.37
C PRO A 208 -11.74 15.69 4.36
N GLU A 209 -12.80 16.07 3.66
CA GLU A 209 -14.05 15.30 3.55
C GLU A 209 -13.86 14.03 2.73
N GLU A 210 -13.14 14.10 1.60
CA GLU A 210 -12.80 12.92 0.81
C GLU A 210 -11.89 11.96 1.59
N GLY A 211 -10.92 12.48 2.33
CA GLY A 211 -10.04 11.68 3.16
C GLY A 211 -10.80 10.98 4.31
N LEU A 212 -11.77 11.68 4.91
CA LEU A 212 -12.65 11.12 5.92
C LEU A 212 -13.55 10.02 5.36
N GLU A 213 -14.19 10.26 4.20
CA GLU A 213 -15.00 9.24 3.52
C GLU A 213 -14.15 8.00 3.22
N TRP A 214 -12.89 8.19 2.80
CA TRP A 214 -11.98 7.09 2.50
C TRP A 214 -11.64 6.23 3.71
N LEU A 215 -11.40 6.83 4.89
CA LEU A 215 -11.22 6.09 6.14
C LEU A 215 -12.40 5.13 6.40
N PHE A 216 -13.64 5.60 6.26
CA PHE A 216 -14.81 4.75 6.47
C PHE A 216 -15.04 3.73 5.35
N ILE A 217 -14.67 4.07 4.10
CA ILE A 217 -14.64 3.09 3.01
C ILE A 217 -13.67 1.95 3.36
N GLN A 218 -12.48 2.26 3.86
CA GLN A 218 -11.49 1.26 4.27
C GLN A 218 -11.94 0.46 5.49
N THR A 219 -12.56 1.12 6.47
CA THR A 219 -13.15 0.48 7.64
C THR A 219 -14.17 -0.58 7.23
N LEU A 220 -15.06 -0.24 6.29
CA LEU A 220 -16.11 -1.16 5.83
C LEU A 220 -15.58 -2.25 4.88
N ALA A 221 -14.63 -1.91 4.03
CA ALA A 221 -14.18 -2.81 2.95
C ALA A 221 -13.01 -3.72 3.33
N GLY A 222 -12.26 -3.36 4.38
CA GLY A 222 -11.02 -4.03 4.74
C GLY A 222 -9.88 -3.82 3.74
N ASP A 223 -8.74 -4.40 4.07
CA ASP A 223 -7.63 -4.66 3.16
C ASP A 223 -6.95 -5.99 3.47
N MET A 224 -7.63 -7.08 3.14
CA MET A 224 -7.10 -8.44 3.31
C MET A 224 -5.86 -8.73 2.47
N SER A 225 -5.70 -8.05 1.33
CA SER A 225 -4.62 -8.32 0.38
C SER A 225 -3.27 -7.75 0.82
N VAL A 226 -3.29 -6.58 1.45
CA VAL A 226 -2.08 -5.81 1.74
C VAL A 226 -1.78 -5.86 3.24
N ASP A 227 -2.81 -5.65 4.07
CA ASP A 227 -2.67 -5.38 5.51
C ASP A 227 -3.32 -6.42 6.41
N ASN A 228 -4.11 -7.32 5.83
CA ASN A 228 -4.71 -8.46 6.50
C ASN A 228 -5.72 -8.06 7.59
N TYR A 229 -6.56 -7.05 7.33
CA TYR A 229 -7.76 -6.74 8.12
C TYR A 229 -9.00 -6.77 7.21
N GLU A 230 -10.13 -7.30 7.72
CA GLU A 230 -11.20 -7.81 6.84
C GLU A 230 -12.29 -6.79 6.50
N GLY A 231 -12.54 -5.81 7.36
CA GLY A 231 -13.74 -4.99 7.21
C GLY A 231 -15.02 -5.78 7.54
N VAL A 232 -16.09 -5.55 6.78
CA VAL A 232 -17.31 -6.37 6.84
C VAL A 232 -17.28 -7.39 5.69
N PRO A 233 -17.38 -8.71 5.97
CA PRO A 233 -17.30 -9.71 4.91
C PRO A 233 -18.35 -9.51 3.81
N GLY A 234 -17.88 -9.58 2.56
CA GLY A 234 -18.73 -9.37 1.37
C GLY A 234 -19.03 -7.90 1.02
N ILE A 235 -18.49 -6.95 1.78
CA ILE A 235 -18.55 -5.51 1.48
C ILE A 235 -17.19 -5.09 0.92
N GLY A 236 -17.14 -4.75 -0.38
CA GLY A 236 -15.97 -4.12 -0.99
C GLY A 236 -16.15 -2.60 -1.13
N LYS A 237 -15.13 -1.90 -1.62
CA LYS A 237 -15.08 -0.43 -1.76
C LYS A 237 -16.33 0.17 -2.42
N VAL A 238 -16.89 -0.50 -3.44
CA VAL A 238 -18.11 -0.06 -4.14
C VAL A 238 -19.34 -0.12 -3.23
N LYS A 239 -19.52 -1.19 -2.46
CA LYS A 239 -20.64 -1.34 -1.52
C LYS A 239 -20.46 -0.41 -0.32
N ALA A 240 -19.24 -0.27 0.19
CA ALA A 240 -18.90 0.66 1.27
C ALA A 240 -19.29 2.10 0.88
N LYS A 241 -18.90 2.55 -0.31
CA LYS A 241 -19.28 3.87 -0.81
C LYS A 241 -20.81 4.07 -0.87
N LYS A 242 -21.55 3.03 -1.29
CA LYS A 242 -23.02 3.07 -1.32
C LYS A 242 -23.63 3.16 0.08
N ILE A 243 -23.03 2.52 1.08
CA ILE A 243 -23.50 2.59 2.49
C ILE A 243 -23.33 4.00 3.05
N LEU A 244 -22.25 4.67 2.68
CA LEU A 244 -21.92 6.02 3.14
C LEU A 244 -22.59 7.13 2.33
N GLU A 245 -23.33 6.78 1.27
CA GLU A 245 -23.98 7.74 0.38
C GLU A 245 -24.96 8.62 1.17
N GLY A 246 -24.81 9.94 1.05
CA GLY A 246 -25.61 10.94 1.76
C GLY A 246 -25.15 11.28 3.17
N CYS A 247 -24.11 10.62 3.70
CA CYS A 247 -23.48 11.04 4.96
C CYS A 247 -22.70 12.35 4.76
N THR A 248 -22.94 13.33 5.62
CA THR A 248 -22.27 14.64 5.60
C THR A 248 -21.42 14.90 6.84
N THR A 249 -21.52 14.04 7.87
CA THR A 249 -20.74 14.16 9.12
C THR A 249 -20.00 12.87 9.44
N GLU A 250 -18.90 12.98 10.19
CA GLU A 250 -18.13 11.83 10.72
C GLU A 250 -19.02 10.92 11.58
N ARG A 251 -19.96 11.50 12.34
CA ARG A 251 -20.94 10.77 13.15
C ARG A 251 -21.85 9.90 12.29
N GLN A 252 -22.43 10.44 11.21
CA GLN A 252 -23.29 9.67 10.31
C GLN A 252 -22.54 8.51 9.64
N MET A 253 -21.30 8.74 9.20
CA MET A 253 -20.46 7.67 8.61
C MET A 253 -20.13 6.59 9.65
N TYR A 254 -19.84 6.99 10.89
CA TYR A 254 -19.61 6.09 12.01
C TYR A 254 -20.84 5.23 12.31
N ASP A 255 -22.03 5.85 12.45
CA ASP A 255 -23.29 5.16 12.70
C ASP A 255 -23.64 4.14 11.61
N LYS A 256 -23.52 4.54 10.35
CA LYS A 256 -23.74 3.65 9.21
C LYS A 256 -22.75 2.49 9.19
N SER A 257 -21.52 2.73 9.65
CA SER A 257 -20.53 1.68 9.76
C SER A 257 -20.84 0.70 10.88
N VAL A 258 -21.21 1.17 12.08
CA VAL A 258 -21.68 0.31 13.19
C VAL A 258 -22.89 -0.52 12.74
N GLU A 259 -23.86 0.09 12.05
CA GLU A 259 -25.04 -0.60 11.53
C GLU A 259 -24.66 -1.72 10.54
N ALA A 260 -23.75 -1.45 9.61
CA ALA A 260 -23.28 -2.44 8.64
C ALA A 260 -22.59 -3.63 9.33
N TYR A 261 -21.74 -3.38 10.33
CA TYR A 261 -21.12 -4.42 11.13
C TYR A 261 -22.17 -5.22 11.93
N ARG A 262 -23.11 -4.54 12.59
CA ARG A 262 -24.19 -5.20 13.37
C ARG A 262 -25.06 -6.09 12.50
N ASN A 263 -25.36 -5.67 11.27
CA ASN A 263 -26.13 -6.47 10.33
C ASN A 263 -25.44 -7.78 9.93
N TYR A 264 -24.11 -7.84 9.98
CA TYR A 264 -23.35 -9.05 9.64
C TYR A 264 -23.02 -9.89 10.88
N PHE A 265 -22.52 -9.26 11.94
CA PHE A 265 -21.99 -9.93 13.13
C PHE A 265 -23.04 -10.15 14.23
N GLY A 266 -24.19 -9.46 14.18
CA GLY A 266 -25.15 -9.41 15.28
C GLY A 266 -24.73 -8.41 16.36
N ASP A 267 -25.38 -8.45 17.52
CA ASP A 267 -25.04 -7.56 18.65
C ASP A 267 -23.72 -7.96 19.31
N GLU A 268 -23.44 -9.26 19.37
CA GLU A 268 -22.21 -9.85 19.87
C GLU A 268 -21.75 -10.98 18.94
N TYR A 269 -20.44 -11.12 18.81
CA TYR A 269 -19.81 -12.14 17.98
C TYR A 269 -18.60 -12.75 18.70
N THR A 270 -18.60 -14.07 18.81
CA THR A 270 -17.51 -14.85 19.39
C THR A 270 -16.61 -15.40 18.29
N TYR A 271 -15.31 -15.18 18.42
CA TYR A 271 -14.30 -15.69 17.50
C TYR A 271 -13.02 -16.07 18.22
N THR A 272 -12.20 -16.88 17.57
CA THR A 272 -10.84 -17.17 18.00
C THR A 272 -9.89 -16.15 17.39
N THR A 273 -9.15 -15.44 18.23
CA THR A 273 -8.11 -14.49 17.79
C THR A 273 -6.98 -15.22 17.07
N TRP A 274 -6.17 -14.48 16.31
CA TRP A 274 -5.05 -15.07 15.58
C TRP A 274 -3.98 -15.70 16.50
N ASP A 275 -3.94 -15.32 17.78
CA ASP A 275 -3.08 -15.92 18.82
C ASP A 275 -3.77 -17.02 19.64
N GLY A 276 -4.97 -17.46 19.24
CA GLY A 276 -5.64 -18.66 19.76
C GLY A 276 -6.55 -18.44 20.98
N LYS A 277 -6.90 -17.20 21.32
CA LYS A 277 -7.81 -16.89 22.44
C LYS A 277 -9.24 -16.76 21.94
N GLU A 278 -10.19 -17.30 22.68
CA GLU A 278 -11.61 -17.05 22.42
C GLU A 278 -12.01 -15.71 23.03
N VAL A 279 -12.64 -14.85 22.23
CA VAL A 279 -13.15 -13.54 22.66
C VAL A 279 -14.54 -13.33 22.11
N THR A 280 -15.38 -12.62 22.88
CA THR A 280 -16.68 -12.12 22.44
C THR A 280 -16.60 -10.60 22.38
N LYS A 281 -16.98 -10.03 21.25
CA LYS A 281 -17.01 -8.57 21.04
C LYS A 281 -18.34 -8.15 20.45
N THR A 282 -18.73 -6.93 20.74
CA THR A 282 -19.83 -6.26 20.05
C THR A 282 -19.45 -5.91 18.61
N ALA A 283 -20.44 -5.71 17.75
CA ALA A 283 -20.21 -5.23 16.38
C ALA A 283 -19.44 -3.90 16.31
N GLU A 284 -19.66 -2.99 17.27
CA GLU A 284 -18.93 -1.73 17.35
C GLU A 284 -17.46 -1.94 17.73
N GLU A 285 -17.16 -2.85 18.65
CA GLU A 285 -15.77 -3.18 19.01
C GLU A 285 -14.99 -3.82 17.85
N ILE A 286 -15.65 -4.68 17.06
CA ILE A 286 -15.08 -5.28 15.85
C ILE A 286 -14.83 -4.20 14.78
N MET A 287 -15.80 -3.29 14.60
CA MET A 287 -15.64 -2.16 13.68
C MET A 287 -14.49 -1.25 14.11
N LEU A 288 -14.41 -0.89 15.39
CA LEU A 288 -13.36 -0.04 15.94
C LEU A 288 -11.97 -0.65 15.80
N GLU A 289 -11.83 -1.97 15.91
CA GLU A 289 -10.57 -2.64 15.60
C GLU A 289 -10.14 -2.40 14.15
N ASN A 290 -11.01 -2.70 13.19
CA ASN A 290 -10.72 -2.48 11.76
C ASN A 290 -10.47 -1.00 11.43
N LEU A 291 -11.28 -0.11 12.01
CA LEU A 291 -11.14 1.33 11.85
C LEU A 291 -9.77 1.80 12.35
N ARG A 292 -9.34 1.37 13.55
CA ARG A 292 -8.04 1.76 14.13
C ARG A 292 -6.85 1.17 13.38
N LEU A 293 -7.01 0.00 12.75
CA LEU A 293 -6.00 -0.57 11.86
C LEU A 293 -5.86 0.27 10.59
N ALA A 294 -6.98 0.69 9.99
CA ALA A 294 -7.00 1.54 8.80
C ALA A 294 -6.59 2.99 9.09
N TYR A 295 -6.80 3.49 10.31
CA TYR A 295 -6.66 4.90 10.64
C TYR A 295 -5.22 5.43 10.47
N MET A 296 -5.09 6.50 9.68
CA MET A 296 -3.87 7.29 9.56
C MET A 296 -3.89 8.51 10.47
N TRP A 297 -2.78 8.76 11.17
CA TRP A 297 -2.69 9.88 12.11
C TRP A 297 -2.83 11.26 11.42
N ARG A 298 -3.66 12.14 11.98
CA ARG A 298 -3.83 13.57 11.61
C ARG A 298 -2.95 14.51 12.44
N LYS A 299 -2.48 14.07 13.62
CA LYS A 299 -1.44 14.71 14.45
C LYS A 299 -0.61 13.64 15.15
N LYS A 300 0.60 14.01 15.60
CA LYS A 300 1.50 13.06 16.27
C LYS A 300 0.87 12.53 17.57
N GLY A 301 0.85 11.20 17.71
CA GLY A 301 0.43 10.51 18.92
C GLY A 301 -1.08 10.49 19.14
N GLU A 302 -1.88 10.68 18.09
CA GLU A 302 -3.32 10.56 18.24
C GLU A 302 -3.82 9.14 17.99
N GLU A 303 -4.91 8.82 18.66
CA GLU A 303 -5.72 7.64 18.36
C GLU A 303 -7.08 8.12 17.86
N TYR A 304 -7.72 7.34 17.01
CA TYR A 304 -9.08 7.63 16.58
C TYR A 304 -10.02 7.77 17.78
N GLN A 305 -10.79 8.86 17.79
CA GLN A 305 -11.79 9.15 18.81
C GLN A 305 -13.18 9.02 18.21
N ILE A 306 -14.08 8.35 18.93
CA ILE A 306 -15.48 8.23 18.50
C ILE A 306 -16.09 9.63 18.40
N PRO A 307 -16.73 9.99 17.27
CA PRO A 307 -17.39 11.28 17.11
C PRO A 307 -18.52 11.41 18.13
N LYS A 308 -18.62 12.58 18.76
CA LYS A 308 -19.68 12.89 19.71
C LYS A 308 -21.05 12.76 19.05
N GLU A 309 -22.04 12.37 19.83
CA GLU A 309 -23.45 12.48 19.43
C GLU A 309 -23.79 13.96 19.19
N GLU A 310 -24.63 14.21 18.18
CA GLU A 310 -25.10 15.56 17.81
C GLU A 310 -26.07 16.14 18.84
#